data_AF-G6YKX0-F1
#
_entry.id   AF-G6YKX0-F1
#
_cell.length_a   1.000
_cell.length_b   1.000
_cell.length_c   1.000
_cell.angle_alpha   90.00
_cell.angle_beta   90.00
_cell.angle_gamma   90.00
#
_symmetry.space_group_name_H-M   'P 1'
#
loop_
_entity.id
_entity.type
_entity.pdbx_description
1 polymer ?
#
loop_
_entity_poly.entity_id
_entity_poly.type
_entity_poly.pdbx_seq_one_letter_code
_entity_poly.pdbx_strand_id
1 'polypeptide(L)'
;MALDILTQDIIIDETTGLQDDDVNPSVLPHSSNTTLQYLLTLDGAGGLTSPEVAYQANFVQATASAGETISSVVLTQSASGTPFSTTAGVNSNIRTVDGDYVWLFQDPTNANVVIGVIGTSDPTAEPAETGPLAFSFGLVSTSNTNADLYTVQYVPLLHPDTANADDRIDLTNKVFASVTGTSVANFLGSAAESGNHDFYLINSSGDATKQLLVIGLNGGTANVSTQGFGINNQSINPNETLQVDFVTGGTLAAGDADEIQYGSHLETITQAGFTVNQVTPSNPDARVDVSISAFNNTGNEQGTDFFNGTATSSVNITSVKLTGESGFASVIIADGTYATGSGNVTVSGLGTGIVTITGLDNVTTVDVTTSTPMDRLQVKGVDANEGLDITEFHFTATTPNAHTEEVGSFINFDD
;
A
#
# COMPACT_ATOMS: atom_id res chain seq x y z
N MET A 1 12.94 1.96 -0.26
CA MET A 1 11.86 1.85 0.74
C MET A 1 12.48 1.46 2.06
N ALA A 2 12.14 2.15 3.14
CA ALA A 2 12.61 1.81 4.48
C ALA A 2 11.43 1.93 5.44
N LEU A 3 10.78 0.80 5.67
CA LEU A 3 9.79 0.62 6.72
C LEU A 3 10.42 -0.25 7.80
N ASP A 4 10.19 0.08 9.06
CA ASP A 4 10.65 -0.72 10.19
C ASP A 4 9.45 -1.13 11.04
N ILE A 5 9.58 -2.23 11.77
CA ILE A 5 8.62 -2.67 12.79
C ILE A 5 9.37 -2.81 14.12
N LEU A 6 8.91 -2.09 15.14
CA LEU A 6 9.33 -2.29 16.52
C LEU A 6 8.32 -3.20 17.21
N THR A 7 8.80 -4.22 17.91
CA THR A 7 7.98 -5.14 18.70
C THR A 7 8.17 -4.92 20.20
N GLN A 8 7.19 -5.35 20.98
CA GLN A 8 7.29 -5.45 22.44
C GLN A 8 6.88 -6.86 22.85
N ASP A 9 7.40 -7.35 23.98
CA ASP A 9 6.97 -8.62 24.54
C ASP A 9 5.50 -8.58 24.97
N ILE A 10 4.84 -9.73 24.81
CA ILE A 10 3.60 -10.09 25.48
C ILE A 10 3.81 -11.44 26.16
N ILE A 11 3.38 -11.57 27.40
CA ILE A 11 3.54 -12.79 28.19
C ILE A 11 2.17 -13.20 28.74
N ILE A 12 1.72 -14.42 28.39
CA ILE A 12 0.70 -15.12 29.17
C ILE A 12 1.42 -15.87 30.28
N ASP A 13 1.06 -15.60 31.52
CA ASP A 13 1.62 -16.26 32.70
C ASP A 13 0.61 -17.33 33.21
N GLU A 14 1.01 -18.62 33.22
CA GLU A 14 0.16 -19.71 33.74
C GLU A 14 0.13 -19.76 35.28
N THR A 15 0.92 -18.94 35.97
CA THR A 15 0.92 -18.87 37.43
C THR A 15 -0.38 -18.28 37.98
N THR A 16 -0.74 -18.70 39.20
CA THR A 16 -1.94 -18.19 39.84
C THR A 16 -1.80 -16.71 40.23
N GLY A 17 -2.53 -15.81 39.57
CA GLY A 17 -2.53 -14.40 39.94
C GLY A 17 -2.85 -13.50 38.76
N LEU A 18 -2.54 -12.21 38.91
CA LEU A 18 -2.29 -11.34 37.78
C LEU A 18 -0.82 -10.95 37.89
N GLN A 19 -0.05 -11.33 36.89
CA GLN A 19 1.37 -11.06 36.76
C GLN A 19 1.65 -10.56 35.33
N ASP A 20 2.84 -10.03 35.10
CA ASP A 20 3.29 -9.54 33.78
C ASP A 20 2.23 -8.75 32.99
N ASP A 21 1.74 -9.31 31.87
CA ASP A 21 0.79 -8.66 30.95
C ASP A 21 -0.65 -9.16 31.11
N ASP A 22 -0.94 -9.87 32.20
CA ASP A 22 -2.26 -10.44 32.48
C ASP A 22 -3.33 -9.36 32.62
N VAL A 23 -4.49 -9.64 32.04
CA VAL A 23 -5.59 -8.67 32.03
C VAL A 23 -6.65 -9.00 33.07
N ASN A 24 -6.87 -8.05 33.99
CA ASN A 24 -7.97 -8.15 34.95
C ASN A 24 -9.35 -8.17 34.22
N PRO A 25 -10.17 -9.23 34.38
CA PRO A 25 -11.45 -9.35 33.67
C PRO A 25 -12.49 -8.25 33.96
N SER A 26 -12.31 -7.51 35.05
CA SER A 26 -13.26 -6.47 35.48
C SER A 26 -12.97 -5.09 34.88
N VAL A 27 -11.87 -4.91 34.13
CA VAL A 27 -11.42 -3.60 33.64
C VAL A 27 -11.08 -3.62 32.15
N LEU A 28 -10.87 -2.44 31.58
CA LEU A 28 -10.38 -2.31 30.20
C LEU A 28 -8.92 -2.80 30.10
N PRO A 29 -8.52 -3.43 28.99
CA PRO A 29 -9.29 -3.64 27.76
C PRO A 29 -10.26 -4.84 27.80
N HIS A 30 -10.15 -5.74 28.78
CA HIS A 30 -10.96 -6.97 28.84
C HIS A 30 -12.47 -6.72 28.84
N SER A 31 -12.96 -5.74 29.57
CA SER A 31 -14.42 -5.53 29.71
C SER A 31 -15.11 -4.92 28.48
N SER A 32 -14.38 -4.49 27.45
CA SER A 32 -15.01 -3.88 26.26
C SER A 32 -14.33 -4.09 24.91
N ASN A 33 -13.11 -4.64 24.84
CA ASN A 33 -12.45 -4.85 23.56
C ASN A 33 -13.15 -5.98 22.79
N THR A 34 -13.68 -5.69 21.61
CA THR A 34 -14.48 -6.64 20.83
C THR A 34 -13.67 -7.83 20.31
N THR A 35 -12.38 -7.63 20.00
CA THR A 35 -11.50 -8.72 19.56
C THR A 35 -11.22 -9.66 20.71
N LEU A 36 -10.81 -9.16 21.87
CA LEU A 36 -10.59 -9.99 23.06
C LEU A 36 -11.88 -10.70 23.48
N GLN A 37 -13.02 -9.99 23.50
CA GLN A 37 -14.32 -10.61 23.78
C GLN A 37 -14.66 -11.73 22.79
N TYR A 38 -14.28 -11.59 21.51
CA TYR A 38 -14.42 -12.64 20.52
C TYR A 38 -13.49 -13.82 20.80
N LEU A 39 -12.20 -13.59 21.09
CA LEU A 39 -11.26 -14.66 21.45
C LEU A 39 -11.80 -15.49 22.62
N LEU A 40 -12.30 -14.85 23.68
CA LEU A 40 -12.91 -15.53 24.82
C LEU A 40 -14.13 -16.41 24.46
N THR A 41 -14.80 -16.18 23.33
CA THR A 41 -15.89 -17.05 22.87
C THR A 41 -15.42 -18.31 22.15
N LEU A 42 -14.13 -18.37 21.77
CA LEU A 42 -13.54 -19.52 21.10
C LEU A 42 -13.22 -20.66 22.06
N ASP A 43 -13.30 -20.42 23.38
CA ASP A 43 -13.10 -21.45 24.38
C ASP A 43 -14.11 -22.59 24.22
N GLY A 44 -13.58 -23.81 24.16
CA GLY A 44 -14.31 -25.03 23.82
C GLY A 44 -14.57 -25.92 25.02
N ALA A 45 -15.35 -26.98 24.82
CA ALA A 45 -15.53 -28.00 25.85
C ALA A 45 -14.20 -28.72 26.14
N GLY A 46 -13.71 -28.62 27.38
CA GLY A 46 -12.43 -29.19 27.80
C GLY A 46 -11.31 -28.18 28.02
N GLY A 47 -11.58 -26.88 27.80
CA GLY A 47 -10.67 -25.79 28.17
C GLY A 47 -10.55 -25.56 29.68
N LEU A 48 -9.68 -24.61 30.04
CA LEU A 48 -9.46 -24.13 31.40
C LEU A 48 -10.76 -23.63 32.02
N THR A 49 -10.86 -23.69 33.35
CA THR A 49 -12.03 -23.14 34.06
C THR A 49 -12.17 -21.63 33.90
N SER A 50 -11.06 -20.96 33.60
CA SER A 50 -10.97 -19.57 33.14
C SER A 50 -9.81 -19.54 32.13
N PRO A 51 -10.02 -19.08 30.89
CA PRO A 51 -8.91 -18.83 29.97
C PRO A 51 -7.96 -17.78 30.55
N GLU A 52 -6.65 -17.96 30.32
CA GLU A 52 -5.63 -16.96 30.66
C GLU A 52 -5.54 -15.93 29.54
N VAL A 53 -5.33 -14.65 29.89
CA VAL A 53 -5.44 -13.53 28.96
C VAL A 53 -4.33 -12.54 29.19
N ALA A 54 -3.55 -12.25 28.14
CA ALA A 54 -2.57 -11.17 28.14
C ALA A 54 -2.86 -10.11 27.07
N TYR A 55 -2.38 -8.89 27.32
CA TYR A 55 -2.53 -7.74 26.42
C TYR A 55 -1.28 -6.90 26.37
N GLN A 56 -0.87 -6.56 25.13
CA GLN A 56 0.20 -5.60 24.90
C GLN A 56 -0.25 -4.45 23.99
N ALA A 57 -0.19 -3.24 24.52
CA ALA A 57 -0.45 -2.01 23.79
C ALA A 57 0.71 -1.67 22.86
N ASN A 58 0.42 -1.27 21.62
CA ASN A 58 1.42 -1.01 20.58
C ASN A 58 2.44 -2.17 20.47
N PHE A 59 1.96 -3.41 20.55
CA PHE A 59 2.78 -4.61 20.37
C PHE A 59 3.65 -4.51 19.13
N VAL A 60 3.11 -3.97 18.03
CA VAL A 60 3.90 -3.54 16.87
C VAL A 60 3.72 -2.07 16.59
N GLN A 61 4.84 -1.41 16.27
CA GLN A 61 4.86 -0.06 15.73
C GLN A 61 5.59 -0.05 14.40
N ALA A 62 4.90 0.33 13.33
CA ALA A 62 5.46 0.49 12.00
C ALA A 62 5.83 1.96 11.74
N THR A 63 7.02 2.19 11.18
CA THR A 63 7.49 3.53 10.80
C THR A 63 7.67 3.66 9.30
N ALA A 64 7.39 4.84 8.76
CA ALA A 64 7.51 5.15 7.33
C ALA A 64 8.52 6.29 7.12
N SER A 65 9.30 6.20 6.05
CA SER A 65 10.16 7.31 5.61
C SER A 65 9.35 8.42 4.95
N ALA A 66 9.98 9.57 4.69
CA ALA A 66 9.34 10.65 3.95
C ALA A 66 8.89 10.20 2.55
N GLY A 67 7.63 10.45 2.20
CA GLY A 67 7.04 10.03 0.92
C GLY A 67 6.48 8.61 0.91
N GLU A 68 6.48 7.92 2.06
CA GLU A 68 5.84 6.63 2.26
C GLU A 68 4.62 6.78 3.17
N THR A 69 3.64 5.89 3.01
CA THR A 69 2.48 5.81 3.90
C THR A 69 2.21 4.36 4.23
N ILE A 70 2.00 4.04 5.50
CA ILE A 70 1.58 2.71 5.91
C ILE A 70 0.06 2.62 5.80
N SER A 71 -0.43 1.54 5.20
CA SER A 71 -1.86 1.26 5.06
C SER A 71 -2.34 0.16 6.00
N SER A 72 -1.50 -0.82 6.33
CA SER A 72 -1.85 -1.87 7.29
C SER A 72 -0.63 -2.56 7.89
N VAL A 73 -0.85 -3.17 9.06
CA VAL A 73 0.05 -4.13 9.71
C VAL A 73 -0.77 -5.39 10.01
N VAL A 74 -0.29 -6.55 9.58
CA VAL A 74 -0.98 -7.84 9.73
C VAL A 74 -0.04 -8.95 10.20
N LEU A 75 -0.56 -9.99 10.83
CA LEU A 75 0.21 -11.19 11.13
C LEU A 75 0.31 -12.13 9.92
N THR A 76 1.46 -12.75 9.76
CA THR A 76 1.84 -13.61 8.63
C THR A 76 2.64 -14.80 9.15
N GLN A 77 2.67 -15.88 8.37
CA GLN A 77 3.28 -17.15 8.75
C GLN A 77 4.75 -17.27 8.31
N SER A 78 5.31 -16.25 7.66
CA SER A 78 6.66 -16.30 7.12
C SER A 78 7.28 -14.92 6.94
N ALA A 79 8.61 -14.87 6.87
CA ALA A 79 9.39 -13.67 6.59
C ALA A 79 9.13 -13.05 5.20
N SER A 80 8.44 -13.75 4.29
CA SER A 80 8.00 -13.19 3.00
C SER A 80 6.63 -12.52 3.07
N GLY A 81 6.03 -12.45 4.27
CA GLY A 81 4.69 -11.90 4.50
C GLY A 81 3.58 -12.78 3.93
N THR A 82 3.77 -14.11 3.89
CA THR A 82 2.69 -15.01 3.47
C THR A 82 1.60 -15.02 4.55
N PRO A 83 0.33 -14.74 4.23
CA PRO A 83 -0.74 -14.80 5.22
C PRO A 83 -0.90 -16.21 5.81
N PHE A 84 -1.40 -16.31 7.04
CA PHE A 84 -1.93 -17.57 7.56
C PHE A 84 -3.12 -18.04 6.70
N SER A 85 -3.24 -19.35 6.52
CA SER A 85 -4.36 -19.94 5.76
C SER A 85 -5.52 -20.27 6.70
N THR A 86 -6.74 -20.23 6.15
CA THR A 86 -7.94 -20.75 6.83
C THR A 86 -8.11 -22.27 6.69
N THR A 87 -7.28 -22.93 5.87
CA THR A 87 -7.40 -24.37 5.57
C THR A 87 -6.07 -25.13 5.47
N ALA A 88 -4.95 -24.50 5.80
CA ALA A 88 -3.62 -25.09 5.68
C ALA A 88 -2.71 -24.53 6.77
N GLY A 89 -2.63 -25.24 7.89
CA GLY A 89 -2.02 -24.76 9.10
C GLY A 89 -0.50 -24.83 9.09
N VAL A 90 0.11 -24.09 10.01
CA VAL A 90 1.55 -24.17 10.30
C VAL A 90 1.76 -24.73 11.69
N ASN A 91 2.49 -25.84 11.79
CA ASN A 91 2.85 -26.40 13.09
C ASN A 91 3.70 -25.39 13.88
N SER A 92 3.19 -24.97 15.04
CA SER A 92 3.85 -24.01 15.94
C SER A 92 5.08 -24.59 16.65
N ASN A 93 5.16 -25.92 16.75
CA ASN A 93 6.01 -26.71 17.66
C ASN A 93 5.65 -26.62 19.14
N ILE A 94 4.69 -25.80 19.54
CA ILE A 94 4.11 -25.82 20.88
C ILE A 94 3.26 -27.09 21.03
N ARG A 95 3.29 -27.66 22.24
CA ARG A 95 2.48 -28.81 22.61
C ARG A 95 1.60 -28.47 23.81
N THR A 96 0.44 -29.12 23.88
CA THR A 96 -0.32 -29.19 25.13
C THR A 96 0.40 -30.11 26.13
N VAL A 97 0.03 -30.04 27.41
CA VAL A 97 0.55 -30.97 28.44
C VAL A 97 0.29 -32.45 28.13
N ASP A 98 -0.72 -32.76 27.31
CA ASP A 98 -1.02 -34.12 26.82
C ASP A 98 -0.07 -34.58 25.69
N GLY A 99 0.78 -33.68 25.18
CA GLY A 99 1.79 -33.95 24.17
C GLY A 99 1.34 -33.78 22.72
N ASP A 100 0.14 -33.24 22.49
CA ASP A 100 -0.39 -32.97 21.15
C ASP A 100 0.11 -31.63 20.62
N TYR A 101 0.47 -31.60 19.33
CA TYR A 101 0.99 -30.40 18.68
C TYR A 101 -0.10 -29.38 18.35
N VAL A 102 0.24 -28.09 18.47
CA VAL A 102 -0.65 -26.98 18.11
C VAL A 102 -0.31 -26.43 16.73
N TRP A 103 -1.31 -26.24 15.88
CA TRP A 103 -1.19 -25.73 14.52
C TRP A 103 -1.87 -24.37 14.36
N LEU A 104 -1.20 -23.42 13.71
CA LEU A 104 -1.66 -22.05 13.53
C LEU A 104 -2.46 -21.90 12.23
N PHE A 105 -3.65 -21.30 12.32
CA PHE A 105 -4.52 -20.97 11.20
C PHE A 105 -5.02 -19.53 11.31
N GLN A 106 -5.39 -18.93 10.18
CA GLN A 106 -6.22 -17.73 10.20
C GLN A 106 -7.65 -18.14 10.60
N ASP A 107 -8.27 -17.36 11.50
CA ASP A 107 -9.68 -17.57 11.81
C ASP A 107 -10.56 -17.33 10.55
N PRO A 108 -11.48 -18.24 10.20
CA PRO A 108 -12.28 -18.13 8.98
C PRO A 108 -13.29 -16.98 9.00
N THR A 109 -13.54 -16.37 10.16
CA THR A 109 -14.52 -15.29 10.35
C THR A 109 -13.88 -13.95 10.71
N ASN A 110 -12.62 -13.94 11.16
CA ASN A 110 -11.89 -12.75 11.57
C ASN A 110 -10.45 -12.77 11.03
N ALA A 111 -10.21 -12.00 9.97
CA ALA A 111 -8.92 -12.02 9.26
C ALA A 111 -7.71 -11.56 10.09
N ASN A 112 -7.93 -10.87 11.21
CA ASN A 112 -6.89 -10.37 12.11
C ASN A 112 -6.61 -11.31 13.31
N VAL A 113 -7.29 -12.46 13.37
CA VAL A 113 -7.14 -13.46 14.41
C VAL A 113 -6.41 -14.68 13.86
N VAL A 114 -5.45 -15.18 14.63
CA VAL A 114 -4.79 -16.46 14.43
C VAL A 114 -5.19 -17.40 15.56
N ILE A 115 -5.56 -18.62 15.21
CA ILE A 115 -5.99 -19.66 16.14
C ILE A 115 -4.97 -20.79 16.18
N GLY A 116 -4.66 -21.28 17.38
CA GLY A 116 -3.83 -22.46 17.62
C GLY A 116 -4.71 -23.68 17.84
N VAL A 117 -4.89 -24.51 16.82
CA VAL A 117 -5.73 -25.72 16.85
C VAL A 117 -4.92 -26.91 17.37
N ILE A 118 -5.47 -27.64 18.34
CA ILE A 118 -4.85 -28.85 18.90
C ILE A 118 -4.97 -29.99 17.88
N GLY A 119 -3.81 -30.55 17.53
CA GLY A 119 -3.67 -31.70 16.65
C GLY A 119 -3.46 -33.00 17.40
N THR A 120 -2.45 -33.74 16.98
CA THR A 120 -2.07 -35.01 17.60
C THR A 120 -0.60 -34.97 18.00
N SER A 121 -0.14 -35.99 18.73
CA SER A 121 1.28 -36.22 19.00
C SER A 121 2.17 -36.41 17.76
N ASP A 122 1.61 -36.61 16.56
CA ASP A 122 2.35 -36.62 15.29
C ASP A 122 2.49 -35.18 14.74
N PRO A 123 3.71 -34.61 14.68
CA PRO A 123 3.93 -33.24 14.19
C PRO A 123 3.66 -33.06 12.69
N THR A 124 3.41 -34.15 11.96
CA THR A 124 3.14 -34.12 10.51
C THR A 124 1.66 -34.31 10.18
N ALA A 125 0.83 -34.60 11.18
CA ALA A 125 -0.61 -34.76 11.04
C ALA A 125 -1.32 -33.45 11.39
N GLU A 126 -1.66 -32.67 10.36
CA GLU A 126 -2.44 -31.44 10.50
C GLU A 126 -3.87 -31.73 11.01
N PRO A 127 -4.38 -30.98 12.00
CA PRO A 127 -5.76 -31.12 12.48
C PRO A 127 -6.79 -30.54 11.51
N ALA A 128 -8.06 -30.87 11.74
CA ALA A 128 -9.16 -30.10 11.17
C ALA A 128 -9.23 -28.72 11.83
N GLU A 129 -9.47 -27.68 11.04
CA GLU A 129 -9.36 -26.27 11.44
C GLU A 129 -10.45 -25.84 12.44
N THR A 130 -11.53 -26.63 12.53
CA THR A 130 -12.61 -26.47 13.52
C THR A 130 -12.36 -27.28 14.80
N GLY A 131 -11.13 -27.78 15.00
CA GLY A 131 -10.75 -28.55 16.17
C GLY A 131 -10.74 -27.71 17.45
N PRO A 132 -10.55 -28.37 18.62
CA PRO A 132 -10.36 -27.66 19.88
C PRO A 132 -9.11 -26.78 19.82
N LEU A 133 -9.14 -25.63 20.48
CA LEU A 133 -8.06 -24.65 20.46
C LEU A 133 -7.20 -24.75 21.72
N ALA A 134 -5.91 -24.51 21.57
CA ALA A 134 -4.97 -24.34 22.69
C ALA A 134 -4.83 -22.88 23.10
N PHE A 135 -4.72 -21.98 22.11
CA PHE A 135 -4.64 -20.54 22.30
C PHE A 135 -5.11 -19.82 21.04
N SER A 136 -5.30 -18.51 21.13
CA SER A 136 -5.45 -17.65 19.96
C SER A 136 -4.88 -16.26 20.25
N PHE A 137 -4.62 -15.50 19.19
CA PHE A 137 -4.21 -14.12 19.32
C PHE A 137 -4.77 -13.26 18.18
N GLY A 138 -5.04 -12.01 18.51
CA GLY A 138 -5.63 -11.03 17.60
C GLY A 138 -4.79 -9.76 17.56
N LEU A 139 -4.30 -9.40 16.38
CA LEU A 139 -3.61 -8.13 16.18
C LEU A 139 -4.64 -7.06 15.78
N VAL A 140 -4.75 -6.00 16.57
CA VAL A 140 -5.76 -4.95 16.39
C VAL A 140 -5.08 -3.62 16.10
N SER A 141 -5.23 -3.13 14.87
CA SER A 141 -4.70 -1.81 14.51
C SER A 141 -5.41 -0.70 15.29
N THR A 142 -4.67 0.03 16.10
CA THR A 142 -5.14 1.24 16.80
C THR A 142 -4.91 2.50 15.97
N SER A 143 -3.99 2.42 14.99
CA SER A 143 -3.74 3.37 13.92
C SER A 143 -3.11 2.63 12.73
N ASN A 144 -2.80 3.34 11.63
CA ASN A 144 -2.06 2.72 10.53
C ASN A 144 -0.65 2.26 10.94
N THR A 145 -0.08 2.87 11.98
CA THR A 145 1.32 2.66 12.39
C THR A 145 1.46 1.92 13.72
N ASN A 146 0.38 1.61 14.42
CA ASN A 146 0.43 0.91 15.70
C ASN A 146 -0.67 -0.15 15.75
N ALA A 147 -0.33 -1.32 16.28
CA ALA A 147 -1.31 -2.35 16.57
C ALA A 147 -1.06 -2.98 17.94
N ASP A 148 -2.15 -3.22 18.65
CA ASP A 148 -2.18 -3.91 19.92
C ASP A 148 -2.30 -5.43 19.68
N LEU A 149 -1.74 -6.23 20.57
CA LEU A 149 -1.89 -7.68 20.54
C LEU A 149 -2.68 -8.15 21.76
N TYR A 150 -3.65 -9.01 21.51
CA TYR A 150 -4.37 -9.75 22.53
C TYR A 150 -4.07 -11.23 22.35
N THR A 151 -3.82 -11.94 23.42
CA THR A 151 -3.68 -13.40 23.40
C THR A 151 -4.51 -14.02 24.50
N VAL A 152 -5.09 -15.19 24.18
CA VAL A 152 -5.89 -15.98 25.11
C VAL A 152 -5.44 -17.42 25.02
N GLN A 153 -5.19 -18.04 26.16
CA GLN A 153 -4.88 -19.45 26.28
C GLN A 153 -6.06 -20.21 26.88
N TYR A 154 -6.40 -21.35 26.27
CA TYR A 154 -7.57 -22.17 26.61
C TYR A 154 -7.20 -23.49 27.29
N VAL A 155 -5.96 -23.98 27.15
CA VAL A 155 -5.50 -25.23 27.77
C VAL A 155 -4.07 -25.07 28.28
N PRO A 156 -3.62 -25.83 29.30
CA PRO A 156 -2.23 -25.81 29.75
C PRO A 156 -1.26 -26.24 28.64
N LEU A 157 -0.15 -25.52 28.49
CA LEU A 157 0.88 -25.84 27.52
C LEU A 157 2.04 -26.61 28.17
N LEU A 158 2.79 -27.36 27.36
CA LEU A 158 3.93 -28.12 27.85
C LEU A 158 5.18 -27.25 27.87
N HIS A 159 5.65 -26.94 29.07
CA HIS A 159 6.94 -26.28 29.34
C HIS A 159 8.06 -27.32 29.46
N PRO A 160 9.05 -27.34 28.54
CA PRO A 160 10.07 -28.40 28.49
C PRO A 160 11.04 -28.43 29.68
N ASP A 161 11.39 -27.29 30.28
CA ASP A 161 12.32 -27.18 31.39
C ASP A 161 11.61 -27.14 32.74
N THR A 162 11.20 -28.33 33.22
CA THR A 162 10.57 -28.51 34.54
C THR A 162 11.42 -28.07 35.76
N ALA A 163 12.69 -27.65 35.56
CA ALA A 163 13.53 -27.12 36.62
C ALA A 163 13.53 -25.58 36.70
N ASN A 164 12.98 -24.92 35.67
CA ASN A 164 12.76 -23.48 35.62
C ASN A 164 11.27 -23.22 35.88
N ALA A 165 10.96 -22.43 36.91
CA ALA A 165 9.57 -22.08 37.23
C ALA A 165 9.05 -20.90 36.39
N ASP A 166 9.92 -20.31 35.56
CA ASP A 166 9.59 -19.27 34.59
C ASP A 166 10.11 -19.75 33.19
N ASP A 167 9.78 -20.99 32.82
CA ASP A 167 10.15 -21.53 31.50
C ASP A 167 9.27 -20.95 30.40
N ARG A 168 9.91 -20.35 29.39
CA ARG A 168 9.21 -19.64 28.33
C ARG A 168 9.23 -20.43 27.05
N ILE A 169 8.03 -20.63 26.50
CA ILE A 169 7.83 -21.10 25.13
C ILE A 169 7.25 -19.97 24.29
N ASP A 170 7.64 -19.94 23.02
CA ASP A 170 7.29 -18.86 22.12
C ASP A 170 6.87 -19.37 20.73
N LEU A 171 6.60 -18.43 19.83
CA LEU A 171 6.24 -18.70 18.45
C LEU A 171 7.38 -18.31 17.49
N THR A 172 8.63 -18.40 17.94
CA THR A 172 9.82 -18.03 17.19
C THR A 172 9.81 -18.66 15.78
N ASN A 173 9.98 -17.82 14.75
CA ASN A 173 9.95 -18.18 13.32
C ASN A 173 8.60 -18.76 12.84
N LYS A 174 7.51 -18.56 13.59
CA LYS A 174 6.15 -18.99 13.21
C LYS A 174 5.23 -17.82 12.95
N VAL A 175 5.44 -16.70 13.63
CA VAL A 175 4.60 -15.51 13.51
C VAL A 175 5.46 -14.32 13.15
N PHE A 176 5.04 -13.61 12.11
CA PHE A 176 5.69 -12.42 11.59
C PHE A 176 4.67 -11.30 11.47
N ALA A 177 5.08 -10.06 11.70
CA ALA A 177 4.28 -8.89 11.37
C ALA A 177 4.71 -8.37 10.00
N SER A 178 3.76 -8.15 9.10
CA SER A 178 4.01 -7.64 7.76
C SER A 178 3.29 -6.31 7.56
N VAL A 179 4.00 -5.36 6.97
CA VAL A 179 3.48 -4.02 6.68
C VAL A 179 3.15 -3.91 5.20
N THR A 180 1.95 -3.43 4.89
CA THR A 180 1.62 -2.91 3.56
C THR A 180 1.65 -1.39 3.60
N GLY A 181 2.23 -0.80 2.57
CA GLY A 181 2.28 0.64 2.44
C GLY A 181 2.27 1.11 1.00
N THR A 182 2.30 2.41 0.82
CA THR A 182 2.48 3.08 -0.47
C THR A 182 3.75 3.91 -0.47
N SER A 183 4.33 4.07 -1.65
CA SER A 183 5.44 4.99 -1.92
C SER A 183 5.11 5.85 -3.13
N VAL A 184 5.54 7.10 -3.12
CA VAL A 184 5.43 7.97 -4.28
C VAL A 184 6.67 7.80 -5.16
N ALA A 185 6.45 7.37 -6.41
CA ALA A 185 7.46 7.38 -7.45
C ALA A 185 7.38 8.72 -8.19
N ASN A 186 8.43 9.53 -8.10
CA ASN A 186 8.49 10.85 -8.73
C ASN A 186 9.45 10.83 -9.93
N PHE A 187 9.12 11.62 -10.95
CA PHE A 187 9.85 11.72 -12.21
C PHE A 187 9.98 13.20 -12.60
N LEU A 188 11.22 13.70 -12.55
CA LEU A 188 11.54 15.07 -12.90
C LEU A 188 12.03 15.15 -14.34
N GLY A 189 11.63 16.19 -15.08
CA GLY A 189 12.13 16.40 -16.44
C GLY A 189 13.67 16.55 -16.49
N SER A 190 14.29 17.05 -15.42
CA SER A 190 15.75 17.16 -15.30
C SER A 190 16.49 15.82 -15.27
N ALA A 191 15.78 14.71 -15.07
CA ALA A 191 16.34 13.35 -15.09
C ALA A 191 16.31 12.72 -16.51
N ALA A 192 15.70 13.39 -17.49
CA ALA A 192 15.67 12.93 -18.87
C ALA A 192 16.99 13.23 -19.61
N GLU A 193 17.25 12.46 -20.65
CA GLU A 193 18.31 12.76 -21.62
C GLU A 193 18.06 14.12 -22.30
N SER A 194 19.13 14.77 -22.78
CA SER A 194 18.97 16.03 -23.51
C SER A 194 18.53 15.78 -24.95
N GLY A 195 17.58 16.58 -25.46
CA GLY A 195 17.24 16.61 -26.88
C GLY A 195 15.74 16.69 -27.15
N ASN A 196 15.36 16.39 -28.39
CA ASN A 196 13.99 16.07 -28.75
C ASN A 196 14.03 14.65 -29.30
N HIS A 197 13.23 13.77 -28.70
CA HIS A 197 13.19 12.34 -29.03
C HIS A 197 11.73 11.94 -29.20
N ASP A 198 11.48 10.84 -29.91
CA ASP A 198 10.11 10.31 -30.05
C ASP A 198 9.59 9.80 -28.70
N PHE A 199 10.49 9.29 -27.86
CA PHE A 199 10.19 8.89 -26.49
C PHE A 199 11.30 9.23 -25.49
N TYR A 200 10.91 9.29 -24.22
CA TYR A 200 11.81 9.26 -23.07
C TYR A 200 11.42 8.14 -22.12
N LEU A 201 12.41 7.53 -21.48
CA LEU A 201 12.23 6.61 -20.37
C LEU A 201 13.00 7.15 -19.16
N ILE A 202 12.26 7.56 -18.14
CA ILE A 202 12.81 8.21 -16.94
C ILE A 202 12.67 7.27 -15.75
N ASN A 203 13.76 7.00 -15.07
CA ASN A 203 13.74 6.21 -13.83
C ASN A 203 13.25 7.06 -12.65
N SER A 204 12.50 6.47 -11.74
CA SER A 204 12.17 7.14 -10.48
C SER A 204 13.44 7.29 -9.64
N SER A 205 13.57 8.43 -8.96
CA SER A 205 14.75 8.76 -8.16
C SER A 205 14.96 7.82 -6.94
N GLY A 206 13.88 7.22 -6.43
CA GLY A 206 13.91 6.32 -5.28
C GLY A 206 13.83 4.82 -5.60
N ASP A 207 13.50 4.48 -6.85
CA ASP A 207 13.32 3.09 -7.30
C ASP A 207 13.44 3.01 -8.84
N ALA A 208 14.62 2.62 -9.33
CA ALA A 208 14.88 2.52 -10.77
C ALA A 208 14.07 1.40 -11.47
N THR A 209 13.40 0.52 -10.72
CA THR A 209 12.48 -0.46 -11.30
C THR A 209 11.15 0.18 -11.71
N LYS A 210 10.85 1.38 -11.22
CA LYS A 210 9.68 2.18 -11.59
C LYS A 210 10.10 3.24 -12.60
N GLN A 211 9.49 3.20 -13.77
CA GLN A 211 9.89 4.04 -14.90
C GLN A 211 8.67 4.76 -15.49
N LEU A 212 8.93 5.93 -16.07
CA LEU A 212 7.96 6.72 -16.81
C LEU A 212 8.37 6.76 -18.28
N LEU A 213 7.56 6.15 -19.13
CA LEU A 213 7.70 6.24 -20.58
C LEU A 213 6.87 7.43 -21.08
N VAL A 214 7.47 8.37 -21.78
CA VAL A 214 6.85 9.64 -22.17
C VAL A 214 6.88 9.79 -23.68
N ILE A 215 5.75 10.12 -24.30
CA ILE A 215 5.64 10.43 -25.73
C ILE A 215 4.77 11.67 -26.00
N GLY A 216 5.02 12.35 -27.12
CA GLY A 216 4.06 13.27 -27.72
C GLY A 216 3.07 12.51 -28.60
N LEU A 217 1.78 12.53 -28.27
CA LEU A 217 0.78 11.80 -29.06
C LEU A 217 0.39 12.61 -30.32
N ASN A 218 -0.01 11.92 -31.39
CA ASN A 218 -0.49 12.50 -32.66
C ASN A 218 0.55 13.29 -33.47
N GLY A 219 1.80 12.84 -33.50
CA GLY A 219 2.82 13.33 -34.43
C GLY A 219 3.69 14.47 -33.90
N GLY A 220 3.80 14.62 -32.58
CA GLY A 220 4.79 15.47 -31.92
C GLY A 220 5.90 14.65 -31.27
N THR A 221 7.10 15.23 -31.19
CA THR A 221 8.20 14.65 -30.39
C THR A 221 8.03 15.04 -28.92
N ALA A 222 8.37 14.16 -28.00
CA ALA A 222 8.49 14.56 -26.60
C ALA A 222 9.68 15.51 -26.46
N ASN A 223 9.52 16.56 -25.66
CA ASN A 223 10.60 17.49 -25.30
C ASN A 223 10.68 17.53 -23.78
N VAL A 224 11.63 16.78 -23.23
CA VAL A 224 11.84 16.69 -21.77
C VAL A 224 13.20 17.29 -21.44
N SER A 225 13.23 18.20 -20.48
CA SER A 225 14.44 18.95 -20.11
C SER A 225 14.41 19.36 -18.63
N THR A 226 15.44 20.09 -18.18
CA THR A 226 15.45 20.67 -16.83
C THR A 226 14.28 21.60 -16.54
N GLN A 227 13.63 22.13 -17.58
CA GLN A 227 12.45 22.99 -17.45
C GLN A 227 11.15 22.19 -17.27
N GLY A 228 11.15 20.91 -17.62
CA GLY A 228 9.96 20.07 -17.55
C GLY A 228 9.72 19.21 -18.78
N PHE A 229 8.46 18.79 -18.92
CA PHE A 229 7.89 17.98 -19.97
C PHE A 229 7.03 18.86 -20.90
N GLY A 230 7.24 18.71 -22.21
CA GLY A 230 6.51 19.40 -23.26
C GLY A 230 6.49 18.59 -24.57
N ILE A 231 5.93 19.17 -25.63
CA ILE A 231 5.78 18.53 -26.94
C ILE A 231 6.30 19.45 -28.03
N ASN A 232 7.23 18.96 -28.85
CA ASN A 232 7.99 19.68 -29.88
C ASN A 232 8.83 20.85 -29.32
N ASN A 233 8.17 21.78 -28.65
CA ASN A 233 8.72 22.83 -27.81
C ASN A 233 8.64 22.43 -26.32
N GLN A 234 9.13 23.28 -25.42
CA GLN A 234 9.15 23.02 -23.97
C GLN A 234 7.79 23.18 -23.26
N SER A 235 6.68 23.25 -24.00
CA SER A 235 5.32 23.43 -23.49
C SER A 235 4.37 22.43 -24.13
N ILE A 236 3.27 22.13 -23.44
CA ILE A 236 2.07 21.48 -23.99
C ILE A 236 1.12 22.60 -24.40
N ASN A 237 1.01 22.86 -25.71
CA ASN A 237 0.17 23.93 -26.26
C ASN A 237 -1.28 23.44 -26.47
N PRO A 238 -2.21 24.36 -26.75
CA PRO A 238 -3.58 24.01 -27.11
C PRO A 238 -3.67 22.88 -28.15
N ASN A 239 -4.44 21.85 -27.82
CA ASN A 239 -4.67 20.62 -28.59
C ASN A 239 -3.54 19.61 -28.64
N GLU A 240 -2.38 19.88 -28.03
CA GLU A 240 -1.32 18.88 -27.89
C GLU A 240 -1.61 17.95 -26.70
N THR A 241 -1.22 16.68 -26.82
CA THR A 241 -1.44 15.65 -25.80
C THR A 241 -0.12 14.99 -25.44
N LEU A 242 0.28 15.12 -24.18
CA LEU A 242 1.42 14.40 -23.63
C LEU A 242 0.88 13.11 -23.03
N GLN A 243 1.47 11.99 -23.40
CA GLN A 243 1.12 10.70 -22.84
C GLN A 243 2.29 10.18 -22.01
N VAL A 244 1.96 9.66 -20.83
CA VAL A 244 2.90 8.97 -19.97
C VAL A 244 2.38 7.59 -19.61
N ASP A 245 3.26 6.61 -19.62
CA ASP A 245 2.97 5.22 -19.25
C ASP A 245 3.89 4.81 -18.08
N PHE A 246 3.31 4.11 -17.11
CA PHE A 246 3.99 3.60 -15.93
C PHE A 246 4.51 2.20 -16.22
N VAL A 247 5.82 2.05 -16.39
CA VAL A 247 6.45 0.82 -16.91
C VAL A 247 7.62 0.37 -16.04
N THR A 248 8.13 -0.82 -16.34
CA THR A 248 9.36 -1.37 -15.76
C THR A 248 10.19 -2.11 -16.82
N GLY A 249 11.50 -2.25 -16.59
CA GLY A 249 12.40 -3.09 -17.38
C GLY A 249 12.89 -2.50 -18.70
N GLY A 250 12.64 -1.22 -18.98
CA GLY A 250 13.24 -0.53 -20.12
C GLY A 250 14.70 -0.11 -19.86
N THR A 251 15.52 -0.11 -20.91
CA THR A 251 16.97 0.11 -20.80
C THR A 251 17.48 1.28 -21.65
N LEU A 252 16.70 1.73 -22.63
CA LEU A 252 17.06 2.86 -23.49
C LEU A 252 16.35 4.12 -22.96
N ALA A 253 17.13 5.14 -22.58
CA ALA A 253 16.62 6.32 -21.89
C ALA A 253 15.85 7.30 -22.79
N ALA A 254 16.13 7.29 -24.10
CA ALA A 254 15.41 8.05 -25.12
C ALA A 254 15.82 7.54 -26.51
N GLY A 255 15.00 7.81 -27.53
CA GLY A 255 15.31 7.44 -28.90
C GLY A 255 14.14 7.64 -29.87
N ASP A 256 14.22 6.94 -31.00
CA ASP A 256 13.21 6.95 -32.04
C ASP A 256 12.07 5.97 -31.72
N ALA A 257 10.91 6.16 -32.36
CA ALA A 257 9.69 5.41 -32.05
C ALA A 257 9.85 3.88 -32.15
N ASP A 258 10.66 3.37 -33.07
CA ASP A 258 10.89 1.94 -33.28
C ASP A 258 11.81 1.31 -32.22
N GLU A 259 12.47 2.12 -31.39
CA GLU A 259 13.40 1.67 -30.35
C GLU A 259 12.75 1.51 -28.96
N ILE A 260 11.47 1.88 -28.81
CA ILE A 260 10.71 1.72 -27.57
C ILE A 260 10.72 0.25 -27.14
N GLN A 261 11.27 -0.01 -25.95
CA GLN A 261 11.32 -1.34 -25.34
C GLN A 261 11.24 -1.24 -23.81
N TYR A 262 10.40 -2.08 -23.22
CA TYR A 262 10.21 -2.19 -21.76
C TYR A 262 9.65 -3.58 -21.42
N GLY A 263 9.79 -4.01 -20.17
CA GLY A 263 9.33 -5.33 -19.75
C GLY A 263 7.81 -5.45 -19.66
N SER A 264 7.19 -4.58 -18.86
CA SER A 264 5.73 -4.53 -18.71
C SER A 264 5.25 -3.18 -18.17
N HIS A 265 3.96 -2.91 -18.32
CA HIS A 265 3.23 -1.90 -17.56
C HIS A 265 3.14 -2.25 -16.06
N LEU A 266 2.91 -1.23 -15.24
CA LEU A 266 2.66 -1.36 -13.80
C LEU A 266 1.15 -1.44 -13.52
N GLU A 267 0.62 -2.64 -13.38
CA GLU A 267 -0.83 -2.94 -13.29
C GLU A 267 -1.49 -2.66 -11.93
N THR A 268 -0.89 -1.83 -11.08
CA THR A 268 -1.35 -1.62 -9.70
C THR A 268 -1.60 -0.16 -9.34
N ILE A 269 -1.36 0.77 -10.27
CA ILE A 269 -1.41 2.20 -9.98
C ILE A 269 -2.85 2.69 -10.00
N THR A 270 -3.31 3.29 -8.91
CA THR A 270 -4.66 3.90 -8.81
C THR A 270 -4.62 5.39 -8.55
N GLN A 271 -3.43 5.95 -8.34
CA GLN A 271 -3.21 7.36 -8.08
C GLN A 271 -1.96 7.82 -8.82
N ALA A 272 -2.11 8.87 -9.61
CA ALA A 272 -1.01 9.55 -10.28
C ALA A 272 -1.31 11.03 -10.42
N GLY A 273 -0.30 11.81 -10.75
CA GLY A 273 -0.44 13.24 -10.87
C GLY A 273 0.70 13.88 -11.62
N PHE A 274 0.60 15.20 -11.71
CA PHE A 274 1.63 16.04 -12.29
C PHE A 274 1.61 17.43 -11.67
N THR A 275 2.74 18.13 -11.79
CA THR A 275 2.88 19.51 -11.30
C THR A 275 3.03 20.48 -12.46
N VAL A 276 2.05 21.35 -12.64
CA VAL A 276 2.13 22.52 -13.53
C VAL A 276 3.10 23.50 -12.90
N ASN A 277 4.18 23.81 -13.60
CA ASN A 277 5.16 24.79 -13.14
C ASN A 277 4.86 26.19 -13.67
N GLN A 278 4.57 26.27 -14.97
CA GLN A 278 4.38 27.54 -15.65
C GLN A 278 3.31 27.43 -16.74
N VAL A 279 2.51 28.48 -16.89
CA VAL A 279 1.62 28.75 -18.02
C VAL A 279 2.39 29.54 -19.07
N THR A 280 2.24 29.17 -20.35
CA THR A 280 3.01 29.72 -21.46
C THR A 280 2.07 30.41 -22.47
N PRO A 281 2.32 31.67 -22.90
CA PRO A 281 3.43 32.55 -22.50
C PRO A 281 3.37 32.95 -21.01
N SER A 282 4.55 33.07 -20.37
CA SER A 282 4.64 33.37 -18.93
C SER A 282 3.94 34.67 -18.58
N ASN A 283 2.82 34.56 -17.86
CA ASN A 283 2.09 35.65 -17.25
C ASN A 283 1.58 35.16 -15.88
N PRO A 284 1.89 35.85 -14.78
CA PRO A 284 1.50 35.43 -13.43
C PRO A 284 -0.02 35.38 -13.21
N ASP A 285 -0.80 36.10 -14.02
CA ASP A 285 -2.28 36.08 -13.94
C ASP A 285 -2.92 35.13 -14.97
N ALA A 286 -2.10 34.50 -15.84
CA ALA A 286 -2.61 33.54 -16.81
C ALA A 286 -2.92 32.20 -16.14
N ARG A 287 -3.98 31.56 -16.62
CA ARG A 287 -4.41 30.25 -16.18
C ARG A 287 -4.55 29.36 -17.39
N VAL A 288 -4.48 28.06 -17.17
CA VAL A 288 -4.57 27.06 -18.22
C VAL A 288 -5.68 26.05 -17.92
N ASP A 289 -6.30 25.59 -18.99
CA ASP A 289 -7.29 24.52 -18.97
C ASP A 289 -6.67 23.23 -19.51
N VAL A 290 -6.85 22.14 -18.76
CA VAL A 290 -6.31 20.81 -19.10
C VAL A 290 -7.41 19.76 -19.11
N SER A 291 -7.23 18.75 -19.95
CA SER A 291 -8.01 17.52 -19.94
C SER A 291 -7.10 16.34 -19.62
N ILE A 292 -7.52 15.51 -18.69
CA ILE A 292 -6.77 14.38 -18.15
C ILE A 292 -7.56 13.12 -18.47
N SER A 293 -6.90 12.13 -19.07
CA SER A 293 -7.50 10.82 -19.37
C SER A 293 -6.65 9.70 -18.78
N ALA A 294 -7.30 8.70 -18.17
CA ALA A 294 -6.64 7.54 -17.58
C ALA A 294 -7.04 6.27 -18.32
N PHE A 295 -6.07 5.36 -18.51
CA PHE A 295 -6.25 4.11 -19.23
C PHE A 295 -5.55 2.95 -18.54
N ASN A 296 -6.04 1.75 -18.79
CA ASN A 296 -5.36 0.48 -18.53
C ASN A 296 -5.18 -0.23 -19.88
N ASN A 297 -3.94 -0.44 -20.30
CA ASN A 297 -3.60 -1.11 -21.53
C ASN A 297 -3.66 -2.62 -21.34
N THR A 298 -4.25 -3.33 -22.29
CA THR A 298 -4.33 -4.80 -22.22
C THR A 298 -3.01 -5.49 -22.63
N GLY A 299 -2.05 -4.74 -23.17
CA GLY A 299 -0.82 -5.25 -23.77
C GLY A 299 0.43 -4.48 -23.34
N ASN A 300 1.58 -4.95 -23.82
CA ASN A 300 2.88 -4.31 -23.63
C ASN A 300 3.51 -4.03 -25.00
N GLU A 301 2.77 -3.32 -25.86
CA GLU A 301 3.21 -2.98 -27.20
C GLU A 301 4.50 -2.15 -27.17
N GLN A 302 5.40 -2.44 -28.11
CA GLN A 302 6.74 -1.86 -28.21
C GLN A 302 6.96 -1.28 -29.60
N GLY A 303 8.04 -0.51 -29.76
CA GLY A 303 8.36 0.16 -31.01
C GLY A 303 7.22 1.02 -31.54
N THR A 304 7.06 1.06 -32.86
CA THR A 304 6.01 1.86 -33.52
C THR A 304 4.58 1.43 -33.16
N ASP A 305 4.38 0.20 -32.70
CA ASP A 305 3.05 -0.29 -32.31
C ASP A 305 2.54 0.41 -31.04
N PHE A 306 3.44 0.94 -30.21
CA PHE A 306 3.08 1.77 -29.06
C PHE A 306 2.32 3.05 -29.47
N PHE A 307 2.68 3.66 -30.61
CA PHE A 307 2.06 4.89 -31.12
C PHE A 307 0.74 4.67 -31.86
N ASN A 308 0.57 3.52 -32.51
CA ASN A 308 -0.57 3.26 -33.39
C ASN A 308 -1.91 2.99 -32.66
N GLY A 309 -1.91 3.15 -31.33
CA GLY A 309 -3.08 2.94 -30.50
C GLY A 309 -3.13 1.50 -30.01
N THR A 310 -2.61 1.29 -28.81
CA THR A 310 -2.92 0.11 -28.02
C THR A 310 -4.44 0.04 -27.80
N ALA A 311 -4.98 -1.17 -27.61
CA ALA A 311 -6.34 -1.30 -27.13
C ALA A 311 -6.39 -0.80 -25.68
N THR A 312 -6.72 0.47 -25.50
CA THR A 312 -6.80 1.10 -24.18
C THR A 312 -8.20 0.92 -23.61
N SER A 313 -8.30 0.39 -22.38
CA SER A 313 -9.53 0.45 -21.62
C SER A 313 -9.54 1.74 -20.81
N SER A 314 -10.52 2.61 -21.06
CA SER A 314 -10.63 3.84 -20.29
C SER A 314 -10.96 3.54 -18.83
N VAL A 315 -10.29 4.22 -17.92
CA VAL A 315 -10.43 4.07 -16.48
C VAL A 315 -11.05 5.33 -15.89
N ASN A 316 -12.10 5.17 -15.09
CA ASN A 316 -12.78 6.33 -14.52
C ASN A 316 -11.90 7.03 -13.48
N ILE A 317 -11.76 8.35 -13.61
CA ILE A 317 -11.17 9.22 -12.59
C ILE A 317 -12.28 9.59 -11.61
N THR A 318 -12.15 9.18 -10.35
CA THR A 318 -13.20 9.31 -9.32
C THR A 318 -13.00 10.53 -8.44
N SER A 319 -11.77 11.03 -8.33
CA SER A 319 -11.50 12.25 -7.58
C SER A 319 -10.23 12.97 -8.05
N VAL A 320 -10.16 14.26 -7.72
CA VAL A 320 -9.01 15.12 -7.96
C VAL A 320 -8.62 15.80 -6.65
N LYS A 321 -7.32 15.84 -6.33
CA LYS A 321 -6.77 16.69 -5.28
C LYS A 321 -5.88 17.74 -5.93
N LEU A 322 -6.14 19.00 -5.59
CA LEU A 322 -5.35 20.14 -6.03
C LEU A 322 -4.56 20.71 -4.86
N THR A 323 -3.26 20.91 -5.05
CA THR A 323 -2.38 21.60 -4.11
C THR A 323 -1.54 22.65 -4.84
N GLY A 324 -0.92 23.57 -4.10
CA GLY A 324 -0.24 24.73 -4.67
C GLY A 324 -1.16 25.94 -4.80
N GLU A 325 -0.92 26.78 -5.82
CA GLU A 325 -1.58 28.08 -5.97
C GLU A 325 -3.09 27.94 -6.23
N SER A 326 -3.49 27.01 -7.10
CA SER A 326 -4.90 26.62 -7.27
C SER A 326 -5.36 25.55 -6.27
N GLY A 327 -4.72 25.45 -5.11
CA GLY A 327 -5.02 24.44 -4.11
C GLY A 327 -6.44 24.53 -3.57
N PHE A 328 -7.08 23.36 -3.39
CA PHE A 328 -8.37 23.23 -2.71
C PHE A 328 -8.20 22.38 -1.45
N ALA A 329 -8.78 22.84 -0.33
CA ALA A 329 -8.54 22.25 0.98
C ALA A 329 -8.94 20.76 1.05
N SER A 330 -10.04 20.39 0.40
CA SER A 330 -10.56 19.02 0.37
C SER A 330 -10.23 18.31 -0.94
N VAL A 331 -10.47 17.00 -0.97
CA VAL A 331 -10.50 16.24 -2.23
C VAL A 331 -11.79 16.57 -2.97
N ILE A 332 -11.68 16.80 -4.29
CA ILE A 332 -12.81 17.07 -5.18
C ILE A 332 -13.36 15.73 -5.66
N ILE A 333 -14.61 15.42 -5.28
CA ILE A 333 -15.27 14.12 -5.56
C ILE A 333 -16.55 14.28 -6.41
N ALA A 334 -16.81 15.48 -6.92
CA ALA A 334 -17.95 15.78 -7.76
C ALA A 334 -17.60 16.89 -8.75
N ASP A 335 -18.34 16.99 -9.84
CA ASP A 335 -18.22 18.10 -10.77
C ASP A 335 -18.69 19.41 -10.11
N GLY A 336 -18.04 20.52 -10.45
CA GLY A 336 -18.40 21.82 -9.93
C GLY A 336 -17.31 22.87 -10.03
N THR A 337 -17.62 24.06 -9.54
CA THR A 337 -16.69 25.18 -9.42
C THR A 337 -16.27 25.34 -7.97
N TYR A 338 -14.96 25.38 -7.74
CA TYR A 338 -14.31 25.40 -6.44
C TYR A 338 -13.52 26.69 -6.29
N ALA A 339 -13.84 27.47 -5.26
CA ALA A 339 -13.09 28.67 -4.92
C ALA A 339 -11.77 28.28 -4.24
N THR A 340 -10.66 28.74 -4.81
CA THR A 340 -9.30 28.59 -4.31
C THR A 340 -8.77 29.95 -3.81
N GLY A 341 -7.55 29.99 -3.30
CA GLY A 341 -6.91 31.24 -2.89
C GLY A 341 -6.62 32.18 -4.06
N SER A 342 -6.37 31.62 -5.24
CA SER A 342 -5.96 32.33 -6.46
C SER A 342 -7.12 32.64 -7.41
N GLY A 343 -8.27 31.96 -7.31
CA GLY A 343 -9.39 32.11 -8.23
C GLY A 343 -10.39 30.96 -8.13
N ASN A 344 -11.17 30.74 -9.19
CA ASN A 344 -12.06 29.58 -9.26
C ASN A 344 -11.46 28.53 -10.20
N VAL A 345 -11.44 27.28 -9.74
CA VAL A 345 -11.19 26.12 -10.60
C VAL A 345 -12.52 25.44 -10.89
N THR A 346 -12.76 25.01 -12.13
CA THR A 346 -13.93 24.16 -12.44
C THR A 346 -13.46 22.77 -12.84
N VAL A 347 -14.05 21.76 -12.21
CA VAL A 347 -13.81 20.35 -12.51
C VAL A 347 -15.07 19.76 -13.14
N SER A 348 -14.91 19.04 -14.23
CA SER A 348 -16.00 18.36 -14.94
C SER A 348 -15.56 16.99 -15.46
N GLY A 349 -16.50 16.05 -15.57
CA GLY A 349 -16.23 14.70 -16.09
C GLY A 349 -15.75 13.71 -15.04
N LEU A 350 -15.86 14.02 -13.74
CA LEU A 350 -15.57 13.05 -12.68
C LEU A 350 -16.51 11.84 -12.74
N GLY A 351 -15.97 10.68 -12.39
CA GLY A 351 -16.62 9.39 -12.56
C GLY A 351 -16.62 8.88 -14.01
N THR A 352 -15.95 9.57 -14.92
CA THR A 352 -15.74 9.15 -16.31
C THR A 352 -14.25 8.97 -16.62
N GLY A 353 -13.94 8.49 -17.82
CA GLY A 353 -12.58 8.29 -18.29
C GLY A 353 -11.76 9.55 -18.55
N ILE A 354 -12.41 10.72 -18.57
CA ILE A 354 -11.80 12.00 -18.94
C ILE A 354 -12.29 13.08 -18.00
N VAL A 355 -11.37 13.78 -17.35
CA VAL A 355 -11.67 14.93 -16.48
C VAL A 355 -11.09 16.19 -17.10
N THR A 356 -11.90 17.24 -17.17
CA THR A 356 -11.43 18.58 -17.58
C THR A 356 -11.38 19.47 -16.36
N ILE A 357 -10.24 20.12 -16.18
CA ILE A 357 -9.98 21.08 -15.11
C ILE A 357 -9.65 22.42 -15.77
N THR A 358 -10.44 23.44 -15.45
CA THR A 358 -10.25 24.79 -15.99
C THR A 358 -9.78 25.76 -14.92
N GLY A 359 -8.91 26.70 -15.28
CA GLY A 359 -8.45 27.76 -14.41
C GLY A 359 -7.30 27.35 -13.48
N LEU A 360 -6.41 26.47 -13.93
CA LEU A 360 -5.20 26.11 -13.18
C LEU A 360 -4.15 27.23 -13.30
N ASP A 361 -3.56 27.61 -12.16
CA ASP A 361 -2.46 28.55 -12.05
C ASP A 361 -1.11 27.84 -12.12
N ASN A 362 -0.06 28.65 -12.25
CA ASN A 362 1.33 28.21 -12.07
C ASN A 362 1.51 27.52 -10.72
N VAL A 363 2.45 26.58 -10.64
CA VAL A 363 2.82 25.87 -9.40
C VAL A 363 1.59 25.21 -8.75
N THR A 364 0.87 24.43 -9.56
CA THR A 364 -0.28 23.63 -9.10
C THR A 364 -0.01 22.16 -9.36
N THR A 365 -0.12 21.34 -8.30
CA THR A 365 -0.08 19.89 -8.41
C THR A 365 -1.49 19.35 -8.53
N VAL A 366 -1.69 18.50 -9.53
CA VAL A 366 -2.95 17.80 -9.81
C VAL A 366 -2.75 16.32 -9.55
N ASP A 367 -3.42 15.80 -8.52
CA ASP A 367 -3.46 14.37 -8.21
C ASP A 367 -4.82 13.80 -8.61
N VAL A 368 -4.83 12.73 -9.40
CA VAL A 368 -6.04 11.99 -9.77
C VAL A 368 -6.09 10.64 -9.06
N THR A 369 -7.28 10.22 -8.65
CA THR A 369 -7.54 8.84 -8.20
C THR A 369 -8.51 8.16 -9.16
N THR A 370 -8.23 6.91 -9.50
CA THR A 370 -9.05 6.10 -10.41
C THR A 370 -9.88 5.04 -9.69
N SER A 371 -10.93 4.54 -10.35
CA SER A 371 -11.79 3.46 -9.82
C SER A 371 -11.14 2.08 -9.86
N THR A 372 -10.22 1.87 -10.80
CA THR A 372 -9.48 0.61 -11.03
C THR A 372 -8.03 0.97 -11.39
N PRO A 373 -7.10 0.01 -11.38
CA PRO A 373 -5.73 0.27 -11.80
C PRO A 373 -5.66 0.88 -13.21
N MET A 374 -4.76 1.83 -13.40
CA MET A 374 -4.36 2.45 -14.65
C MET A 374 -2.86 2.27 -14.84
N ASP A 375 -2.40 2.29 -16.08
CA ASP A 375 -0.98 2.24 -16.44
C ASP A 375 -0.55 3.39 -17.36
N ARG A 376 -1.52 4.21 -17.80
CA ARG A 376 -1.32 5.31 -18.73
C ARG A 376 -2.14 6.52 -18.33
N LEU A 377 -1.51 7.69 -18.38
CA LEU A 377 -2.11 9.00 -18.17
C LEU A 377 -1.85 9.88 -19.39
N GLN A 378 -2.88 10.56 -19.88
CA GLN A 378 -2.76 11.57 -20.92
C GLN A 378 -3.13 12.95 -20.36
N VAL A 379 -2.29 13.94 -20.62
CA VAL A 379 -2.54 15.34 -20.30
C VAL A 379 -2.63 16.13 -21.60
N LYS A 380 -3.78 16.73 -21.85
CA LYS A 380 -4.06 17.52 -23.05
C LYS A 380 -4.29 18.98 -22.69
N GLY A 381 -3.62 19.89 -23.40
CA GLY A 381 -3.96 21.32 -23.36
C GLY A 381 -5.30 21.55 -24.05
N VAL A 382 -6.30 22.03 -23.31
CA VAL A 382 -7.64 22.36 -23.86
C VAL A 382 -7.99 23.83 -23.76
N ASP A 383 -7.06 24.63 -23.24
CA ASP A 383 -7.13 26.08 -23.31
C ASP A 383 -7.12 26.57 -24.77
N ALA A 384 -7.65 27.77 -25.01
CA ALA A 384 -7.70 28.38 -26.32
C ALA A 384 -6.38 29.04 -26.75
N ASN A 385 -5.60 29.59 -25.81
CA ASN A 385 -4.41 30.40 -26.12
C ASN A 385 -3.20 30.03 -25.27
N GLU A 386 -3.43 29.55 -24.05
CA GLU A 386 -2.39 29.26 -23.08
C GLU A 386 -1.91 27.80 -23.19
N GLY A 387 -0.59 27.60 -23.15
CA GLY A 387 0.04 26.29 -22.95
C GLY A 387 0.49 26.11 -21.50
N LEU A 388 0.98 24.91 -21.17
CA LEU A 388 1.55 24.62 -19.86
C LEU A 388 2.87 23.86 -19.94
N ASP A 389 3.70 24.08 -18.93
CA ASP A 389 4.94 23.34 -18.71
C ASP A 389 4.76 22.49 -17.44
N ILE A 390 4.93 21.17 -17.57
CA ILE A 390 4.87 20.24 -16.43
C ILE A 390 6.29 20.00 -15.92
N THR A 391 6.56 20.09 -14.63
CA THR A 391 7.92 19.82 -14.10
C THR A 391 8.12 18.41 -13.58
N GLU A 392 7.03 17.79 -13.16
CA GLU A 392 7.02 16.51 -12.48
C GLU A 392 5.79 15.72 -12.90
N PHE A 393 6.00 14.43 -13.12
CA PHE A 393 4.96 13.41 -13.02
C PHE A 393 5.27 12.53 -11.82
N HIS A 394 4.23 11.98 -11.23
CA HIS A 394 4.38 11.05 -10.12
C HIS A 394 3.22 10.07 -10.05
N PHE A 395 3.45 8.94 -9.38
CA PHE A 395 2.39 8.01 -9.03
C PHE A 395 2.62 7.37 -7.67
N THR A 396 1.52 6.97 -7.04
CA THR A 396 1.54 6.23 -5.79
C THR A 396 1.47 4.75 -6.09
N ALA A 397 2.47 4.00 -5.64
CA ALA A 397 2.54 2.56 -5.80
C ALA A 397 2.37 1.86 -4.46
N THR A 398 1.47 0.88 -4.42
CA THR A 398 1.28 0.01 -3.26
C THR A 398 2.33 -1.10 -3.28
N THR A 399 2.95 -1.34 -2.13
CA THR A 399 3.89 -2.44 -1.93
C THR A 399 3.34 -3.34 -0.83
N PRO A 400 2.75 -4.49 -1.19
CA PRO A 400 2.41 -5.53 -0.23
C PRO A 400 3.68 -6.07 0.43
N ASN A 401 3.62 -6.39 1.72
CA ASN A 401 4.75 -6.93 2.48
C ASN A 401 6.03 -6.11 2.30
N ALA A 402 5.89 -4.78 2.31
CA ALA A 402 6.98 -3.84 2.09
C ALA A 402 8.09 -3.99 3.15
N HIS A 403 7.73 -4.43 4.35
CA HIS A 403 8.65 -4.94 5.37
C HIS A 403 7.97 -6.06 6.16
N THR A 404 8.75 -6.99 6.67
CA THR A 404 8.26 -8.09 7.51
C THR A 404 9.29 -8.35 8.62
N GLU A 405 8.80 -8.43 9.85
CA GLU A 405 9.61 -8.65 11.06
C GLU A 405 9.13 -9.93 11.75
N GLU A 406 10.05 -10.72 12.30
CA GLU A 406 9.69 -11.85 13.16
C GLU A 406 9.17 -11.30 14.49
N VAL A 407 7.97 -11.74 14.91
CA VAL A 407 7.34 -11.26 16.14
C VAL A 407 6.93 -12.39 17.09
N GLY A 408 7.05 -13.64 16.64
CA GLY A 408 6.65 -14.79 17.42
C GLY A 408 7.55 -15.05 18.63
N SER A 409 8.82 -14.65 18.58
CA SER A 409 9.71 -14.64 19.75
C SER A 409 9.30 -13.68 20.87
N PHE A 410 8.37 -12.77 20.60
CA PHE A 410 7.81 -11.82 21.56
C PHE A 410 6.44 -12.25 22.08
N ILE A 411 5.89 -13.37 21.60
CA ILE A 411 4.61 -13.94 22.07
C ILE A 411 4.96 -15.14 22.93
N ASN A 412 4.99 -14.91 24.25
CA ASN A 412 5.48 -15.87 25.21
C ASN A 412 4.34 -16.47 26.04
N PHE A 413 4.50 -17.73 26.38
CA PHE A 413 3.73 -18.42 27.41
C PHE A 413 4.74 -18.86 28.49
N ASP A 414 4.47 -18.52 29.75
CA ASP A 414 5.30 -18.81 30.93
C ASP A 414 4.58 -19.85 31.83
N ASP A 415 5.32 -20.68 32.57
CA ASP A 415 4.81 -21.75 33.46
C ASP A 415 4.23 -21.27 34.79
#